data_AF-A0A381YPP4-F1
#
_entry.id   AF-A0A381YPP4-F1
#
_cell.length_a   1.000
_cell.length_b   1.000
_cell.length_c   1.000
_cell.angle_alpha   90.00
_cell.angle_beta   90.00
_cell.angle_gamma   90.00
#
_symmetry.space_group_name_H-M   'P 1'
#
loop_
_entity.id
_entity.type
_entity.pdbx_description
1 polymer ?
#
loop_
_entity_poly.entity_id
_entity_poly.type
_entity_poly.pdbx_seq_one_letter_code
_entity_poly.pdbx_strand_id
1 'polypeptide(L)'
;MIAAIPESANQAKAGAGIASPGGGDLRGDADDIAPFTTWLASDQAHNVNGHVFYVTAGLVSQLNDPEPIRTIRKEGRWTLDELIKVFPVTLGVDLYNPAPPVTQ
;
A
#
# COMPACT_ATOMS: atom_id res chain seq x y z
N MET A 1 8.94 -19.03 -23.31
CA MET A 1 9.43 -17.64 -23.35
C MET A 1 8.38 -16.77 -22.67
N ILE A 2 8.72 -16.18 -21.53
CA ILE A 2 7.81 -15.28 -20.80
C ILE A 2 7.83 -13.95 -21.56
N ALA A 3 6.68 -13.53 -22.10
CA ALA A 3 6.60 -12.33 -22.93
C ALA A 3 6.94 -11.09 -22.09
N ALA A 4 7.77 -10.21 -22.65
CA ALA A 4 8.11 -8.93 -22.04
C ALA A 4 6.84 -8.08 -21.86
N ILE A 5 6.71 -7.43 -20.69
CA ILE A 5 5.60 -6.53 -20.39
C ILE A 5 5.56 -5.42 -21.47
N PRO A 6 4.40 -5.18 -22.13
CA PRO A 6 4.31 -4.16 -23.16
C PRO A 6 4.51 -2.74 -22.59
N GLU A 7 5.23 -1.91 -23.34
CA GLU A 7 5.63 -0.53 -22.96
C GLU A 7 4.44 0.38 -22.61
N SER A 8 3.26 0.11 -23.17
CA SER A 8 2.00 0.77 -22.84
C SER A 8 1.57 0.56 -21.37
N ALA A 9 1.85 -0.62 -20.80
CA ALA A 9 1.62 -0.87 -19.38
C ALA A 9 2.59 -0.08 -18.49
N ASN A 10 3.78 0.26 -18.99
CA ASN A 10 4.75 1.09 -18.27
C ASN A 10 4.37 2.58 -18.34
N GLN A 11 3.84 3.03 -19.49
CA GLN A 11 3.33 4.40 -19.67
C GLN A 11 2.08 4.65 -18.80
N ALA A 12 1.19 3.66 -18.64
CA ALA A 12 0.03 3.76 -17.76
C ALA A 12 0.41 3.93 -16.28
N LYS A 13 1.53 3.32 -15.84
CA LYS A 13 2.06 3.49 -14.49
C LYS A 13 2.62 4.90 -14.26
N ALA A 14 3.29 5.47 -15.27
CA ALA A 14 3.83 6.83 -15.21
C ALA A 14 2.72 7.90 -15.17
N GLY A 15 1.61 7.69 -15.90
CA GLY A 15 0.47 8.62 -15.92
C GLY A 15 -0.39 8.60 -14.66
N ALA A 16 -0.34 7.53 -13.86
CA ALA A 16 -1.15 7.34 -12.65
C ALA A 16 -0.66 8.12 -11.42
N GLY A 17 0.43 8.89 -11.54
CA GLY A 17 0.94 9.70 -10.43
C GLY A 17 1.45 8.87 -9.24
N ILE A 18 1.71 7.57 -9.43
CA ILE A 18 2.34 6.69 -8.43
C ILE A 18 3.85 6.96 -8.45
N ALA A 19 4.24 8.19 -8.12
CA ALA A 19 5.61 8.53 -7.79
C ALA A 19 5.71 8.53 -6.27
N SER A 20 6.48 7.60 -5.70
CA SER A 20 6.79 7.64 -4.27
C SER A 20 7.53 8.95 -3.98
N PRO A 21 7.01 9.84 -3.13
CA PRO A 21 7.68 11.09 -2.84
C PRO A 21 8.99 10.77 -2.09
N GLY A 22 10.12 10.88 -2.78
CA GLY A 22 11.46 10.72 -2.19
C GLY A 22 12.28 9.53 -2.69
N GLY A 23 11.75 8.70 -3.59
CA GLY A 23 12.56 7.67 -4.25
C GLY A 23 13.31 8.24 -5.44
N GLY A 24 14.58 8.62 -5.27
CA GLY A 24 15.53 8.55 -6.39
C GLY A 24 15.60 7.11 -6.92
N ASP A 25 16.51 6.81 -7.85
CA ASP A 25 16.73 5.44 -8.38
C ASP A 25 17.36 4.53 -7.31
N LEU A 26 16.69 4.39 -6.16
CA LEU A 26 17.06 3.61 -4.99
C LEU A 26 16.62 2.18 -5.25
N ARG A 27 17.38 1.48 -6.09
CA ARG A 27 17.35 0.01 -6.12
C ARG A 27 18.05 -0.50 -4.87
N GLY A 28 17.28 -0.73 -3.82
CA GLY A 28 17.79 -1.35 -2.61
C GLY A 28 18.15 -2.82 -2.85
N ASP A 29 19.29 -3.23 -2.31
CA ASP A 29 19.71 -4.62 -2.18
C ASP A 29 19.37 -5.16 -0.79
N ALA A 30 19.40 -6.49 -0.62
CA ALA A 30 19.08 -7.11 0.67
C ALA A 30 20.03 -6.64 1.80
N ASP A 31 21.29 -6.36 1.45
CA ASP A 31 22.32 -5.89 2.38
C ASP A 31 22.01 -4.49 2.95
N ASP A 32 21.20 -3.69 2.26
CA ASP A 32 20.81 -2.35 2.73
C ASP A 32 19.82 -2.42 3.89
N ILE A 33 19.04 -3.51 3.98
CA ILE A 33 18.02 -3.69 5.02
C ILE A 33 18.64 -4.30 6.29
N ALA A 34 19.71 -5.09 6.14
CA ALA A 34 20.31 -5.88 7.21
C ALA A 34 20.70 -5.07 8.47
N PRO A 35 21.31 -3.86 8.38
CA PRO A 35 21.65 -3.07 9.55
C PRO A 35 20.42 -2.64 10.37
N PHE A 36 19.35 -2.24 9.69
CA PHE A 36 18.12 -1.79 10.36
C PHE A 36 17.40 -2.95 11.04
N THR A 37 17.30 -4.12 10.38
CA THR A 37 16.76 -5.33 11.00
C THR A 37 17.59 -5.79 12.20
N THR A 38 18.92 -5.71 12.11
CA THR A 38 19.81 -6.04 13.23
C THR A 38 19.61 -5.10 14.40
N TRP A 39 19.44 -3.79 14.15
CA TRP A 39 19.13 -2.82 15.19
C TRP A 39 17.79 -3.10 15.86
N LEU A 40 16.73 -3.42 15.09
CA LEU A 40 15.42 -3.81 15.63
C LEU A 40 15.48 -5.05 16.54
N ALA A 41 16.43 -5.97 16.29
CA ALA A 41 16.64 -7.16 17.11
C ALA A 41 17.52 -6.91 18.35
N SER A 42 18.07 -5.70 18.52
CA SER A 42 18.94 -5.34 19.65
C SER A 42 18.15 -4.78 20.83
N ASP A 43 18.76 -4.78 22.01
CA ASP A 43 18.19 -4.16 23.22
C ASP A 43 17.90 -2.66 23.07
N GLN A 44 18.56 -1.99 22.11
CA GLN A 44 18.36 -0.56 21.86
C GLN A 44 16.98 -0.25 21.28
N ALA A 45 16.33 -1.21 20.62
CA ALA A 45 15.00 -1.05 20.02
C ALA A 45 13.85 -1.48 20.95
N HIS A 46 14.11 -1.71 22.25
CA HIS A 46 13.10 -2.22 23.20
C HIS A 46 11.83 -1.36 23.33
N ASN A 47 11.91 -0.08 23.00
CA ASN A 47 10.80 0.88 23.07
C ASN A 47 10.11 1.11 21.71
N VAL A 48 10.49 0.39 20.66
CA VAL A 48 9.91 0.51 19.31
C VAL A 48 9.08 -0.73 19.00
N ASN A 49 7.76 -0.59 18.95
CA ASN A 49 6.83 -1.69 18.66
C ASN A 49 5.55 -1.18 17.98
N GLY A 50 4.85 -2.04 17.26
CA GLY A 50 3.56 -1.72 16.63
C GLY A 50 3.64 -0.85 15.38
N HIS A 51 4.82 -0.73 14.78
CA HIS A 51 5.03 0.11 13.59
C HIS A 51 5.50 -0.71 12.39
N VAL A 52 5.19 -0.21 11.19
CA VAL A 52 5.68 -0.74 9.93
C VAL A 52 6.72 0.25 9.38
N PHE A 53 7.85 -0.26 8.91
CA PHE A 53 8.90 0.54 8.29
C PHE A 53 9.16 0.10 6.85
N TYR A 54 9.29 1.06 5.95
CA TYR A 54 9.77 0.87 4.59
C TYR A 54 11.26 1.19 4.56
N VAL A 55 12.06 0.22 4.12
CA VAL A 55 13.52 0.35 4.06
C VAL A 55 14.00 -0.01 2.66
N THR A 56 14.77 0.89 2.05
CA THR A 56 15.44 0.65 0.76
C THR A 56 16.71 1.49 0.69
N ALA A 57 17.85 0.89 0.33
CA ALA A 57 19.14 1.59 0.32
C ALA A 57 19.36 2.39 1.63
N GLY A 58 19.62 3.69 1.53
CA GLY A 58 19.78 4.59 2.68
C GLY A 58 18.48 5.18 3.25
N LEU A 59 17.31 4.75 2.78
CA LEU A 59 16.01 5.31 3.18
C LEU A 59 15.34 4.40 4.20
N VAL A 60 14.94 4.99 5.33
CA VAL A 60 14.11 4.36 6.36
C VAL A 60 12.92 5.27 6.64
N SER A 61 11.71 4.79 6.34
CA SER A 61 10.47 5.53 6.54
C SER A 61 9.51 4.75 7.43
N GLN A 62 8.97 5.40 8.46
CA GLN A 62 7.84 4.86 9.22
C GLN A 62 6.56 5.03 8.40
N LEU A 63 5.82 3.94 8.19
CA LEU A 63 4.49 4.02 7.60
C LEU A 63 3.49 4.43 8.66
N ASN A 64 2.57 5.30 8.29
CA ASN A 64 1.47 5.69 9.16
C ASN A 64 0.55 4.50 9.44
N ASP A 65 0.01 4.45 10.66
CA ASP A 65 -1.07 3.55 11.01
C ASP A 65 -2.35 3.98 10.26
N PRO A 66 -3.07 3.06 9.61
CA PRO A 66 -4.26 3.41 8.86
C PRO A 66 -5.38 3.85 9.81
N GLU A 67 -5.76 5.12 9.75
CA GLU A 67 -6.94 5.61 10.45
C GLU A 67 -8.22 5.35 9.62
N PRO A 68 -9.35 5.00 10.25
CA PRO A 68 -10.62 4.85 9.54
C PRO A 68 -11.06 6.17 8.90
N ILE A 69 -10.98 6.24 7.56
CA ILE A 69 -11.38 7.44 6.80
C ILE A 69 -12.91 7.59 6.76
N ARG A 70 -13.62 6.48 6.56
CA ARG A 70 -15.09 6.42 6.52
C ARG A 70 -15.58 5.13 7.17
N THR A 71 -16.70 5.19 7.90
CA THR A 71 -17.27 4.05 8.60
C THR A 71 -18.79 4.03 8.44
N ILE A 72 -19.35 2.89 8.04
CA ILE A 72 -20.80 2.62 8.09
C ILE A 72 -21.13 1.73 9.27
N ARG A 73 -22.25 2.00 9.96
CA ARG A 73 -22.69 1.25 11.15
C ARG A 73 -24.12 0.77 10.98
N LYS A 74 -24.44 -0.37 11.59
CA LYS A 74 -25.78 -0.96 11.69
C LYS A 74 -25.90 -1.67 13.05
N GLU A 75 -27.10 -1.71 13.60
CA GLU A 75 -27.41 -2.60 14.72
C GLU A 75 -27.50 -4.06 14.25
N GLY A 76 -26.64 -4.93 14.81
CA GLY A 76 -26.57 -6.33 14.44
C GLY A 76 -25.68 -6.62 13.23
N ARG A 77 -25.91 -7.76 12.56
CA ARG A 77 -25.09 -8.19 11.43
C ARG A 77 -25.59 -7.57 10.12
N TRP A 78 -24.65 -7.14 9.29
CA TRP A 78 -24.92 -6.79 7.90
C TRP A 78 -25.29 -8.06 7.11
N THR A 79 -26.28 -7.94 6.24
CA THR A 79 -26.54 -8.94 5.19
C THR A 79 -25.85 -8.52 3.90
N LEU A 80 -25.66 -9.49 3.00
CA LEU A 80 -25.05 -9.22 1.69
C LEU A 80 -25.88 -8.21 0.87
N ASP A 81 -27.21 -8.39 0.82
CA ASP A 81 -28.12 -7.50 0.07
C ASP A 81 -28.09 -6.06 0.59
N GLU A 82 -27.90 -5.87 1.89
CA GLU A 82 -27.77 -4.54 2.48
C GLU A 82 -26.46 -3.88 2.05
N LEU A 83 -25.34 -4.61 2.12
CA LEU A 83 -24.04 -4.08 1.72
C LEU A 83 -23.99 -3.76 0.22
N ILE A 84 -24.59 -4.59 -0.64
CA ILE A 84 -24.68 -4.32 -2.08
C ILE A 84 -25.38 -2.97 -2.34
N LYS A 85 -26.37 -2.59 -1.53
CA LYS A 85 -27.11 -1.34 -1.68
C LYS A 85 -26.40 -0.16 -1.02
N VAL A 86 -25.86 -0.35 0.18
CA VAL A 86 -25.31 0.73 1.01
C VAL A 86 -23.87 1.05 0.61
N PHE A 87 -23.03 0.04 0.34
CA PHE A 87 -21.61 0.23 0.08
C PHE A 87 -21.34 1.18 -1.11
N PRO A 88 -21.94 1.01 -2.31
CA PRO A 88 -21.61 1.86 -3.46
C PRO A 88 -21.92 3.34 -3.25
N VAL A 89 -22.95 3.66 -2.45
CA VAL A 89 -23.39 5.04 -2.18
C VAL A 89 -22.79 5.64 -0.90
N THR A 90 -21.99 4.87 -0.15
CA THR A 90 -21.34 5.34 1.08
C THR A 90 -19.82 5.22 0.98
N LEU A 91 -19.27 4.06 1.33
CA LEU A 91 -17.83 3.83 1.33
C LEU A 91 -17.28 3.82 -0.08
N GLY A 92 -17.98 3.21 -1.04
CA GLY A 92 -17.57 3.05 -2.43
C GLY A 92 -17.54 4.33 -3.25
N VAL A 93 -18.08 5.44 -2.73
CA VAL A 93 -18.01 6.75 -3.41
C VAL A 93 -16.56 7.19 -3.49
N ASP A 94 -16.10 7.52 -4.68
CA ASP A 94 -14.72 7.89 -4.99
C ASP A 94 -13.68 6.79 -4.73
N LEU A 95 -14.09 5.52 -4.55
CA LEU A 95 -13.15 4.41 -4.61
C LEU A 95 -12.79 4.13 -6.07
N TYR A 96 -11.56 4.50 -6.44
CA TYR A 96 -10.97 4.14 -7.72
C TYR A 96 -10.40 2.71 -7.66
N ASN A 97 -10.77 1.86 -8.61
CA ASN A 97 -10.11 0.58 -8.80
C ASN A 97 -8.87 0.78 -9.68
N PRO A 98 -7.64 0.58 -9.17
CA PRO A 98 -6.42 0.74 -9.97
C PRO A 98 -6.19 -0.40 -10.96
N ALA A 99 -6.92 -1.52 -10.86
CA ALA A 99 -6.81 -2.60 -11.83
C ALA A 99 -7.48 -2.19 -13.16
N PRO A 100 -6.86 -2.50 -14.32
CA PRO A 100 -7.49 -2.25 -15.60
C PRO A 100 -8.84 -2.99 -15.69
N PRO A 101 -9.88 -2.38 -16.28
CA PRO A 101 -11.16 -3.04 -16.45
C PRO A 101 -10.95 -4.30 -17.29
N VAL A 102 -11.38 -5.45 -16.78
CA VAL A 102 -11.45 -6.69 -17.55
C VAL A 102 -12.50 -6.49 -18.65
N THR A 103 -12.03 -6.25 -19.88
CA THR A 103 -12.86 -6.31 -21.07
C THR A 103 -13.38 -7.74 -21.20
N GLN A 104 -14.69 -7.95 -21.00
CA GLN A 104 -15.35 -9.19 -21.39
C GLN A 104 -15.50 -9.25 -22.90
#